data_AF-A0A1D8T8K8-F1
#
_entry.id   AF-A0A1D8T8K8-F1
#
_cell.length_a   1.000
_cell.length_b   1.000
_cell.length_c   1.000
_cell.angle_alpha   90.00
_cell.angle_beta   90.00
_cell.angle_gamma   90.00
#
_symmetry.space_group_name_H-M   'P 1'
#
loop_
_entity.id
_entity.type
_entity.pdbx_description
1 polymer ?
#
loop_
_entity_poly.entity_id
_entity_poly.type
_entity_poly.pdbx_seq_one_letter_code
_entity_poly.pdbx_strand_id
1 'polypeptide(L)'
;MQLELRTLPDGRLALPAYTSPAELARCCGAGQPWGAVNADGMGEIKRSTGYDVVLLDGEMPPGARRESVPRDPGDEEPGSHIPMSFLQKPFE
;
A
#
# COMPACT_ATOMS: atom_id res chain seq x y z
N MET A 1 -10.89 0.21 -3.23
CA MET A 1 -9.45 -0.05 -2.97
C MET A 1 -8.81 -0.48 -4.28
N GLN A 2 -7.67 0.09 -4.66
CA GLN A 2 -6.93 -0.31 -5.85
C GLN A 2 -5.76 -1.19 -5.42
N LEU A 3 -5.64 -2.39 -6.00
CA LEU A 3 -4.58 -3.34 -5.70
C LEU A 3 -3.48 -3.25 -6.76
N GLU A 4 -2.22 -3.32 -6.32
CA GLU A 4 -1.09 -3.41 -7.23
C GLU A 4 -0.75 -4.88 -7.48
N LEU A 5 -0.88 -5.31 -8.74
CA LEU A 5 -0.56 -6.66 -9.20
C LEU A 5 0.63 -6.60 -10.14
N ARG A 6 1.40 -7.68 -10.22
CA ARG A 6 2.57 -7.75 -11.10
C ARG A 6 2.53 -8.97 -11.99
N THR A 7 2.82 -8.79 -13.26
CA THR A 7 3.02 -9.93 -14.17
C THR A 7 4.46 -10.42 -14.03
N LEU A 8 4.61 -11.71 -13.72
CA LEU A 8 5.90 -12.39 -13.67
C LEU A 8 6.42 -12.67 -15.10
N PRO A 9 7.73 -12.93 -15.29
CA PRO A 9 8.30 -13.26 -16.60
C PRO A 9 7.64 -14.48 -17.27
N ASP A 10 7.11 -15.38 -16.45
CA ASP A 10 6.39 -16.60 -16.83
C ASP A 10 4.91 -16.35 -17.19
N GLY A 11 4.46 -15.09 -17.21
CA GLY A 11 3.10 -14.68 -17.57
C GLY A 11 2.08 -14.72 -16.43
N ARG A 12 2.44 -15.31 -15.28
CA ARG A 12 1.57 -15.40 -14.10
C ARG A 12 1.37 -14.06 -13.41
N LEU A 13 0.17 -13.81 -12.89
CA LEU A 13 -0.19 -12.60 -12.15
C LEU A 13 0.10 -12.79 -10.65
N ALA A 14 1.00 -11.99 -10.11
CA ALA A 14 1.42 -12.03 -8.71
C ALA A 14 0.76 -10.93 -7.89
N LEU A 15 0.27 -11.31 -6.71
CA LEU A 15 -0.13 -10.38 -5.65
C LEU A 15 1.01 -10.24 -4.64
N PRO A 16 1.66 -9.06 -4.52
CA PRO A 16 2.63 -8.81 -3.47
C PRO A 16 1.93 -8.81 -2.11
N ALA A 17 2.47 -9.55 -1.14
CA ALA A 17 2.01 -9.55 0.23
C ALA A 17 3.20 -9.48 1.17
N TYR A 18 3.00 -8.84 2.32
CA TYR A 18 4.05 -8.66 3.32
C TYR A 18 3.58 -9.22 4.65
N THR A 19 4.49 -9.91 5.33
CA THR A 19 4.19 -10.52 6.64
C THR A 19 4.05 -9.47 7.73
N SER A 20 4.65 -8.29 7.53
CA SER A 20 4.55 -7.17 8.46
C SER A 20 4.66 -5.81 7.74
N PRO A 21 4.15 -4.73 8.36
CA PRO A 21 4.38 -3.37 7.85
C PRO A 21 5.87 -2.99 7.77
N ALA A 22 6.71 -3.57 8.64
CA ALA A 22 8.15 -3.34 8.63
C ALA A 22 8.80 -3.93 7.37
N GLU A 23 8.44 -5.17 7.00
CA GLU A 23 8.92 -5.78 5.75
C GLU A 23 8.39 -5.05 4.52
N LEU A 24 7.15 -4.56 4.56
CA LEU A 24 6.62 -3.70 3.50
C LEU A 24 7.44 -2.43 3.34
N ALA A 25 7.75 -1.72 4.43
CA ALA A 25 8.55 -0.50 4.37
C ALA A 25 9.98 -0.80 3.87
N ARG A 26 10.57 -1.91 4.31
CA ARG A 26 11.89 -2.38 3.85
C ARG A 26 11.88 -2.68 2.35
N CYS A 27 10.86 -3.36 1.83
CA CYS A 27 10.80 -3.78 0.42
C CYS A 27 10.32 -2.66 -0.52
N CYS A 28 9.32 -1.86 -0.13
CA CYS A 28 8.63 -0.91 -1.01
C CYS A 28 8.83 0.58 -0.67
N GLY A 29 9.42 0.90 0.49
CA GLY A 29 9.56 2.26 1.01
C GLY A 29 8.40 2.65 1.95
N ALA A 30 8.67 3.53 2.89
CA ALA A 30 7.74 3.91 3.97
C ALA A 30 6.51 4.73 3.50
N GLY A 31 6.54 5.30 2.29
CA GLY A 31 5.47 6.14 1.76
C GLY A 31 4.34 5.38 1.04
N GLN A 32 4.39 4.06 1.02
CA GLN A 32 3.48 3.24 0.22
C GLN A 32 2.13 3.03 0.93
N PRO A 33 0.99 3.28 0.25
CA PRO A 33 -0.30 2.91 0.78
C PRO A 33 -0.42 1.38 0.86
N TRP A 34 -0.90 0.87 1.98
CA TRP A 34 -1.10 -0.56 2.21
C TRP A 34 -2.38 -0.83 2.99
N GLY A 35 -2.87 -2.07 2.92
CA GLY A 35 -4.04 -2.54 3.67
C GLY A 35 -3.81 -3.95 4.19
N ALA A 36 -4.27 -4.22 5.41
CA ALA A 36 -4.29 -5.56 5.97
C ALA A 36 -5.53 -6.31 5.46
N VAL A 37 -5.35 -7.58 5.08
CA VAL A 37 -6.44 -8.44 4.59
C VAL A 37 -6.43 -9.77 5.36
N ASN A 38 -7.60 -10.22 5.76
CA ASN A 38 -7.79 -11.54 6.37
C ASN A 38 -8.04 -12.61 5.30
N ALA A 39 -8.10 -13.87 5.69
CA ALA A 39 -8.29 -15.00 4.77
C ALA A 39 -9.55 -14.88 3.89
N ASP A 40 -10.66 -14.36 4.43
CA ASP A 40 -11.89 -14.13 3.67
C ASP A 40 -11.68 -13.05 2.58
N GLY A 41 -11.06 -11.93 2.96
CA GLY A 41 -10.68 -10.86 2.02
C GLY A 41 -9.73 -11.35 0.93
N MET A 42 -8.82 -12.27 1.25
CA MET A 42 -7.94 -12.89 0.25
C MET A 42 -8.74 -13.67 -0.81
N GLY A 43 -9.83 -14.34 -0.41
CA GLY A 43 -10.74 -15.04 -1.32
C GLY A 43 -11.49 -14.09 -2.25
N GLU A 44 -11.94 -12.95 -1.73
CA GLU A 44 -12.55 -11.89 -2.54
C GLU A 44 -11.54 -11.32 -3.55
N ILE A 45 -10.33 -11.01 -3.11
CA ILE A 45 -9.26 -10.50 -3.97
C ILE A 45 -8.94 -11.49 -5.08
N LYS A 46 -8.84 -12.79 -4.78
CA LYS A 46 -8.62 -13.83 -5.80
C LYS A 46 -9.73 -13.86 -6.83
N ARG A 47 -11.01 -13.75 -6.42
CA ARG A 47 -12.15 -13.72 -7.34
C ARG A 47 -12.16 -12.47 -8.22
N SER A 48 -11.81 -11.31 -7.66
CA SER A 48 -11.84 -10.04 -8.40
C SER A 48 -10.66 -9.83 -9.33
N THR A 49 -9.48 -10.32 -8.96
CA THR A 49 -8.22 -10.06 -9.71
C THR A 49 -7.72 -11.24 -10.52
N GLY A 50 -8.06 -12.47 -10.12
CA GLY A 50 -7.56 -13.68 -10.74
C GLY A 50 -6.07 -13.97 -10.50
N TYR A 51 -5.39 -13.30 -9.54
CA TYR A 51 -3.94 -13.50 -9.31
C TYR A 51 -3.55 -14.98 -9.19
N ASP A 52 -2.50 -15.44 -9.85
CA ASP A 52 -2.07 -16.84 -9.83
C ASP A 52 -1.25 -17.19 -8.58
N VAL A 53 -0.43 -16.25 -8.11
CA VAL A 53 0.55 -16.47 -7.05
C VAL A 53 0.62 -15.30 -6.08
N VAL A 54 1.04 -15.58 -4.85
CA VAL A 54 1.37 -14.54 -3.86
C VAL A 54 2.89 -14.42 -3.78
N LEU A 55 3.41 -13.21 -3.95
CA LEU A 55 4.82 -12.92 -3.74
C LEU A 55 5.00 -12.37 -2.32
N LEU A 56 5.45 -13.24 -1.41
CA LEU A 56 5.67 -12.90 -0.01
C LEU A 56 7.01 -12.19 0.19
N ASP A 57 6.98 -11.02 0.83
CA ASP A 57 8.14 -10.22 1.22
C ASP A 57 9.15 -10.00 0.08
N GLY A 58 8.65 -9.95 -1.16
CA GLY A 58 9.46 -9.77 -2.36
C GLY A 58 10.00 -8.36 -2.48
N GLU A 59 11.30 -8.22 -2.70
CA GLU A 59 11.92 -6.91 -2.91
C GLU A 59 11.45 -6.28 -4.22
N MET A 60 11.11 -4.98 -4.18
CA MET A 60 10.72 -4.22 -5.35
C MET A 60 11.96 -3.90 -6.20
N PRO A 61 11.93 -4.09 -7.53
CA PRO A 61 13.09 -3.77 -8.37
C PRO A 61 13.50 -2.30 -8.22
N PRO A 62 14.80 -1.99 -8.37
CA PRO A 62 15.31 -0.63 -8.23
C PRO A 62 14.58 0.32 -9.19
N GLY A 63 14.15 1.48 -8.66
CA GLY A 63 13.38 2.49 -9.40
C GLY A 63 11.86 2.36 -9.31
N ALA A 64 11.32 1.26 -8.77
CA ALA A 64 9.90 1.11 -8.49
C ALA A 64 9.54 1.40 -7.01
N ARG A 65 10.54 1.55 -6.14
CA ARG A 65 10.38 1.95 -4.74
C ARG A 65 9.83 3.39 -4.67
N ARG A 66 8.75 3.60 -3.91
CA ARG A 66 8.28 4.95 -3.56
C ARG A 66 8.95 5.32 -2.24
N GLU A 67 10.08 6.00 -2.34
CA GLU A 67 10.63 6.70 -1.19
C GLU A 67 9.67 7.84 -0.84
N SER A 68 9.30 7.93 0.44
CA SER A 68 8.64 9.13 0.94
C SER A 68 9.58 10.30 0.66
N VAL A 69 9.16 11.18 -0.25
CA VAL A 69 9.88 12.45 -0.49
C VAL A 69 10.03 13.10 0.88
N PRO A 70 11.25 13.48 1.31
CA PRO A 70 11.41 14.28 2.51
C PRO A 70 10.51 15.50 2.33
N ARG A 71 9.49 15.65 3.17
CA ARG A 71 8.67 16.86 3.17
C ARG A 71 9.63 18.00 3.51
N ASP A 72 9.88 18.88 2.55
CA ASP A 72 10.70 20.05 2.80
C ASP A 72 10.04 20.83 3.95
N PRO A 73 10.77 21.24 4.99
CA PRO A 73 10.18 21.99 6.11
C PRO A 73 9.58 23.34 5.69
N GLY A 74 9.79 23.80 4.45
CA GLY A 74 9.09 24.93 3.84
C GLY A 74 7.79 24.60 3.09
N ASP A 75 7.43 23.31 2.96
CA ASP A 75 6.17 22.84 2.34
C ASP A 75 5.02 22.84 3.36
N GLU A 76 4.85 23.97 4.03
CA GLU A 76 3.62 24.32 4.73
C GLU A 76 2.66 24.86 3.68
N GLU A 77 1.84 23.97 3.10
CA GLU A 77 0.78 24.37 2.18
C GLU A 77 -0.10 25.43 2.87
N PRO A 78 -0.15 26.69 2.40
CA PRO A 78 -0.99 27.74 2.98
C PRO A 78 -2.45 27.41 2.64
N GLY A 79 -3.03 26.52 3.45
CA GLY A 79 -4.33 25.92 3.19
C GLY A 79 -4.65 24.70 4.06
N SER A 80 -3.67 24.05 4.69
CA SER A 80 -3.92 22.93 5.61
C SER A 80 -4.36 23.39 7.01
N HIS A 81 -5.26 24.38 7.08
CA HIS A 81 -6.06 24.59 8.28
C HIS A 81 -7.21 23.60 8.18
N ILE A 82 -7.08 22.43 8.80
CA ILE A 82 -8.23 21.56 9.02
C ILE A 82 -9.24 22.41 9.79
N PRO A 83 -10.41 22.77 9.22
CA PRO A 83 -11.36 23.58 9.96
C PRO A 83 -11.79 22.78 11.19
N MET A 84 -11.72 23.39 12.37
CA MET A 84 -12.04 22.72 13.64
C MET A 84 -13.43 22.06 13.67
N SER A 85 -14.32 22.40 12.74
CA SER A 85 -15.60 21.72 12.48
C SER A 85 -15.47 20.24 12.08
N PHE A 86 -14.30 19.78 11.62
CA PHE A 86 -14.03 18.37 11.30
C PHE A 86 -13.59 17.52 12.51
N LEU A 87 -13.41 18.16 13.69
CA LEU A 87 -12.95 17.52 14.93
C LEU A 87 -14.03 17.47 16.04
N GLN A 88 -15.31 17.37 15.65
CA GLN A 88 -16.44 17.09 16.57
C GLN A 88 -17.30 16.00 15.93
N LYS A 89 -17.69 14.85 16.51
CA LYS A 89 -17.64 14.19 17.82
C LYS A 89 -17.70 12.65 17.54
N PRO A 90 -17.48 11.76 18.53
CA PRO A 90 -17.53 10.30 18.33
C PRO A 90 -18.89 9.80 17.86
N PHE A 91 -18.88 8.64 17.18
CA PHE A 91 -20.06 7.81 16.94
C PHE A 91 -20.66 7.42 18.31
N GLU A 92 -21.86 7.95 18.62
CA GLU A 92 -22.87 7.35 19.49
C GLU A 92 -24.23 7.49 18.81
#